data_AF-A0ABD3FMK6-F1
#
_entry.id   AF-A0ABD3FMK6-F1
#
_cell.length_a   1.000
_cell.length_b   1.000
_cell.length_c   1.000
_cell.angle_alpha   90.00
_cell.angle_beta   90.00
_cell.angle_gamma   90.00
#
_symmetry.space_group_name_H-M   'P 1'
#
loop_
_entity.id
_entity.type
_entity.pdbx_description
1 polymer ?
#
loop_
_entity_poly.entity_id
_entity_poly.type
_entity_poly.pdbx_seq_one_letter_code
_entity_poly.pdbx_strand_id
1 'polypeptide(L)' 'MDKHQESVPVNTLEGTSHFREDITPVTASDMARTIATAFILLLKTMVRHSAGRVSFKDDEQRMMFMALFNGNNLQDT' A
#
# COMPACT_ATOMS: atom_id res chain seq x y z
N MET A 1 -20.19 11.09 -15.85
CA MET A 1 -18.91 10.48 -15.46
C MET A 1 -19.11 9.90 -14.08
N ASP A 2 -18.80 8.62 -13.90
CA ASP A 2 -19.00 7.93 -12.62
C ASP A 2 -18.18 8.58 -11.49
N LYS A 3 -18.69 8.49 -10.27
CA LYS A 3 -18.08 9.10 -9.08
C LYS A 3 -16.73 8.44 -8.81
N HIS A 4 -15.65 9.21 -8.96
CA HIS A 4 -14.30 8.78 -8.65
C HIS A 4 -14.16 8.45 -7.15
N GLN A 5 -13.48 7.35 -6.81
CA GLN A 5 -13.30 6.97 -5.41
C GLN A 5 -12.32 7.92 -4.70
N GLU A 6 -12.68 8.33 -3.48
CA GLU A 6 -11.87 9.24 -2.67
C GLU A 6 -10.66 8.55 -2.04
N SER A 7 -10.76 7.25 -1.74
CA SER A 7 -9.64 6.45 -1.24
C SER A 7 -9.64 5.03 -1.79
N VAL A 8 -8.46 4.49 -2.04
CA VAL A 8 -8.26 3.08 -2.43
C VAL A 8 -7.26 2.45 -1.46
N PRO A 9 -7.65 1.38 -0.74
CA PRO A 9 -6.74 0.66 0.12
C PRO A 9 -5.82 -0.28 -0.68
N VAL A 10 -4.55 -0.35 -0.30
CA VAL A 10 -3.60 -1.36 -0.75
C VAL A 10 -3.07 -2.11 0.48
N ASN A 11 -3.34 -3.41 0.51
CA ASN A 11 -3.04 -4.30 1.64
C ASN A 11 -2.11 -5.41 1.16
N THR A 12 -1.22 -5.87 2.03
CA THR A 12 -0.55 -7.16 1.81
C THR A 12 -1.45 -8.29 2.24
N LEU A 13 -1.31 -9.42 1.53
CA LEU A 13 -1.95 -10.65 1.95
C LEU A 13 -1.14 -11.25 3.10
N GLU A 14 -1.76 -11.33 4.26
CA GLU A 14 -1.19 -11.97 5.45
C GLU A 14 -1.85 -13.34 5.64
N GLY A 15 -1.02 -14.36 5.87
CA GLY A 15 -1.53 -15.71 6.12
C GLY A 15 -2.27 -15.80 7.45
N THR A 16 -3.50 -16.31 7.42
CA THR A 16 -4.29 -16.59 8.63
C THR A 16 -3.90 -17.95 9.22
N SER A 17 -4.26 -18.20 10.48
CA SER A 17 -3.97 -19.47 11.18
C SER A 17 -4.45 -20.73 10.45
N HIS A 18 -5.41 -20.59 9.53
CA HIS A 18 -6.02 -21.71 8.80
C HIS A 18 -5.48 -21.90 7.37
N PHE A 19 -4.71 -20.95 6.82
CA PHE A 19 -4.30 -20.95 5.41
C PHE A 19 -2.85 -20.45 5.21
N ARG A 20 -1.96 -20.69 6.17
CA ARG A 20 -0.60 -20.12 6.17
C ARG A 20 0.41 -20.89 5.31
N GLU A 21 0.14 -22.13 4.96
CA GLU A 21 1.21 -23.09 4.59
C GLU A 21 1.91 -22.78 3.25
N ASP A 22 1.29 -22.06 2.31
CA ASP A 22 1.86 -21.83 0.97
C ASP A 22 1.86 -20.36 0.48
N ILE A 23 1.72 -19.39 1.38
CA ILE A 23 1.68 -17.96 0.97
C ILE A 23 3.10 -17.39 0.95
N THR A 24 3.59 -17.09 -0.27
CA THR A 24 4.84 -16.34 -0.43
C THR A 24 4.63 -14.89 0.02
N PRO A 25 5.43 -14.37 0.97
CA PRO A 25 5.32 -12.99 1.41
C PRO A 25 5.58 -12.00 0.27
N VAL A 26 4.79 -10.92 0.24
CA VAL A 26 4.99 -9.82 -0.71
C VAL A 26 6.26 -9.05 -0.33
N THR A 27 7.13 -8.78 -1.30
CA THR A 27 8.34 -7.99 -1.04
C THR A 27 8.03 -6.49 -0.94
N ALA A 28 8.86 -5.73 -0.24
CA ALA A 28 8.71 -4.27 -0.17
C ALA A 28 8.75 -3.60 -1.56
N SER A 29 9.55 -4.15 -2.49
CA SER A 29 9.63 -3.66 -3.87
C SER A 29 8.32 -3.90 -4.64
N ASP A 30 7.71 -5.08 -4.51
CA ASP A 30 6.41 -5.38 -5.15
C ASP A 30 5.31 -4.47 -4.61
N MET A 31 5.33 -4.24 -3.30
CA MET A 31 4.37 -3.37 -2.64
C MET A 31 4.54 -1.91 -3.10
N ALA A 32 5.78 -1.39 -3.12
CA ALA A 32 6.08 -0.06 -3.63
C ALA A 32 5.67 0.12 -5.10
N ARG A 33 5.91 -0.89 -5.96
CA ARG A 33 5.47 -0.87 -7.37
C ARG A 33 3.94 -0.83 -7.51
N THR A 34 3.24 -1.60 -6.69
CA THR A 34 1.77 -1.63 -6.68
C THR A 34 1.21 -0.27 -6.28
N ILE A 35 1.77 0.31 -5.22
CA ILE A 35 1.40 1.64 -4.73
C ILE A 35 1.66 2.71 -5.80
N ALA A 36 2.84 2.73 -6.41
CA ALA A 36 3.19 3.68 -7.47
C ALA A 36 2.26 3.56 -8.69
N THR A 37 1.91 2.32 -9.06
CA THR A 37 0.98 2.07 -10.19
C THR A 37 -0.42 2.58 -9.87
N ALA A 38 -0.95 2.28 -8.68
CA ALA A 38 -2.25 2.77 -8.23
C ALA A 38 -2.28 4.30 -8.21
N PHE A 39 -1.19 4.92 -7.77
CA PHE A 39 -1.05 6.38 -7.75
C PHE A 39 -1.06 7.00 -9.16
N ILE A 40 -0.28 6.45 -10.10
CA ILE A 40 -0.23 6.95 -11.49
C ILE A 40 -1.61 6.87 -12.16
N LEU A 41 -2.37 5.80 -11.89
CA LEU A 41 -3.70 5.60 -12.46
C LEU A 41 -4.78 6.43 -11.75
N LEU A 42 -4.60 6.74 -10.47
CA LEU A 42 -5.61 7.33 -9.60
C LEU A 42 -5.11 8.61 -8.91
N LEU A 43 -4.59 9.57 -9.70
CA LEU A 43 -3.97 10.82 -9.21
C LEU A 43 -4.85 11.66 -8.27
N LYS A 44 -6.19 11.49 -8.32
CA LYS A 44 -7.15 12.21 -7.45
C LYS A 44 -7.63 11.39 -6.25
N THR A 45 -7.12 10.16 -6.07
CA THR A 45 -7.51 9.24 -4.99
C THR A 45 -6.41 9.18 -3.94
N MET A 46 -6.82 9.13 -2.68
CA MET A 46 -5.92 8.79 -1.57
C MET A 46 -5.59 7.29 -1.60
N VAL A 47 -4.35 6.94 -1.90
CA VAL A 47 -3.86 5.56 -1.78
C VAL A 47 -3.52 5.30 -0.31
N ARG A 48 -4.33 4.49 0.37
CA ARG A 48 -4.15 4.16 1.79
C ARG A 48 -3.43 2.83 1.92
N HIS A 49 -2.27 2.82 2.54
CA HIS A 49 -1.61 1.57 2.93
C HIS A 49 -2.14 1.12 4.30
N SER A 50 -3.06 0.14 4.33
CA SER A 50 -3.88 -0.14 5.52
C SER A 50 -3.54 -1.43 6.30
N ALA A 51 -3.16 -2.54 5.65
CA ALA A 51 -2.85 -3.79 6.34
C ALA A 51 -1.48 -4.33 5.88
N GLY A 52 -0.68 -4.80 6.83
CA GLY A 52 0.67 -5.32 6.60
C GLY A 52 1.84 -4.41 6.97
N ARG A 53 1.59 -3.14 7.34
CA ARG A 53 2.66 -2.19 7.73
C ARG A 53 3.58 -2.75 8.83
N VAL A 54 3.02 -3.46 9.81
CA VAL A 54 3.77 -4.04 10.93
C VAL A 54 4.70 -5.18 10.49
N SER A 55 4.41 -5.81 9.35
CA SER A 55 5.22 -6.92 8.79
C SER A 55 6.48 -6.43 8.09
N PHE A 56 6.58 -5.13 7.76
CA PHE A 56 7.71 -4.51 7.08
C PHE A 56 8.63 -3.77 8.05
N LYS A 57 9.92 -3.72 7.73
CA LYS A 57 10.90 -2.91 8.46
C LYS A 57 10.69 -1.42 8.23
N ASP A 58 11.24 -0.60 9.11
CA ASP A 58 11.13 0.87 9.06
C ASP A 58 11.67 1.47 7.74
N ASP A 59 12.77 0.93 7.22
CA ASP A 59 13.35 1.33 5.93
C ASP A 59 12.46 0.94 4.73
N GLU A 60 11.86 -0.25 4.77
CA GLU A 60 10.89 -0.71 3.76
C GLU A 60 9.61 0.13 3.77
N GLN A 61 9.13 0.50 4.96
CA GLN A 61 8.00 1.42 5.13
C GLN A 61 8.32 2.79 4.53
N ARG A 62 9.50 3.34 4.81
CA ARG A 62 9.97 4.59 4.18
C ARG A 62 10.05 4.50 2.66
N MET A 63 10.49 3.37 2.11
CA MET A 63 10.49 3.17 0.65
C MET A 63 9.07 3.27 0.07
N MET A 64 8.09 2.64 0.71
CA MET A 64 6.69 2.73 0.28
C MET A 64 6.10 4.13 0.43
N PHE A 65 6.51 4.89 1.46
CA PHE A 65 6.16 6.30 1.59
C PHE A 65 6.71 7.15 0.45
N MET A 66 7.94 6.91 0.01
CA MET A 66 8.52 7.61 -1.13
C MET A 66 7.79 7.27 -2.45
N ALA A 67 7.26 6.05 -2.58
CA ALA A 67 6.46 5.65 -3.75
C ALA A 67 5.10 6.40 -3.86
N LEU A 68 4.65 7.03 -2.77
CA LEU A 68 3.42 7.84 -2.70
C LEU A 68 3.64 9.34 -2.92
N PHE A 69 4.89 9.80 -3.09
CA PHE A 69 5.22 11.20 -2.84
C PHE A 69 4.53 12.18 -3.80
N ASN A 70 3.49 12.84 -3.28
CA ASN A 70 2.80 13.96 -3.90
C ASN A 70 2.30 14.97 -2.86
N GLY A 71 3.18 15.37 -1.92
CA GLY A 71 2.99 16.55 -1.07
C GLY A 71 1.81 16.57 -0.08
N ASN A 72 0.93 15.57 -0.05
CA ASN A 72 -0.23 15.55 0.83
C ASN A 72 0.11 14.95 2.21
N ASN A 73 -0.28 15.69 3.24
CA ASN A 73 0.11 15.50 4.63
C ASN A 73 -0.32 14.15 5.21
N LEU A 74 0.66 13.48 5.82
CA LEU A 74 0.61 12.15 6.44
C LEU A 74 0.03 12.13 7.87
N GLN A 75 -0.70 13.15 8.31
CA GLN A 75 -1.05 13.27 9.74
C GLN A 75 -2.26 12.46 10.21
N ASP A 76 -3.07 11.87 9.32
CA ASP A 76 -4.32 11.18 9.70
C ASP A 76 -4.45 9.74 9.12
N THR A 77 -3.40 8.91 9.22
CA THR A 77 -3.54 7.45 9.00
C THR A 77 -2.74 6.63 9.99
#